data_AF-A0A5C7KWF8-F1
#
_entry.id   AF-A0A5C7KWF8-F1
#
_cell.length_a   1.000
_cell.length_b   1.000
_cell.length_c   1.000
_cell.angle_alpha   90.00
_cell.angle_beta   90.00
_cell.angle_gamma   90.00
#
_symmetry.space_group_name_H-M   'P 1'
#
loop_
_entity.id
_entity.type
_entity.pdbx_description
1 polymer ?
#
loop_
_entity_poly.entity_id
_entity_poly.type
_entity_poly.pdbx_seq_one_letter_code
_entity_poly.pdbx_strand_id
1 'polypeptide(L)' 'PYLMQIGLLSRTKAGRIVTDAAYTHLGLKKP' A
#
# COMPACT_ATOMS: atom_id res chain seq x y z
N PRO A 1 -1.72 9.04 -7.49
CA PRO A 1 -2.78 9.46 -6.54
C PRO A 1 -3.85 8.38 -6.30
N TYR A 2 -4.34 7.69 -7.35
CA TYR A 2 -5.42 6.70 -7.23
C TYR A 2 -5.17 5.66 -6.11
N LEU A 3 -4.06 4.92 -6.18
CA LEU A 3 -3.71 3.92 -5.16
C LEU A 3 -3.54 4.49 -3.74
N MET A 4 -3.16 5.76 -3.61
CA MET A 4 -3.12 6.43 -2.30
C MET A 4 -4.51 6.83 -1.82
N GLN A 5 -5.37 7.28 -2.74
CA GLN A 5 -6.75 7.67 -2.47
C GLN A 5 -7.59 6.48 -2.01
N ILE A 6 -7.34 5.29 -2.56
CA ILE A 6 -7.97 4.05 -2.11
C ILE A 6 -7.22 3.35 -0.97
N GLY A 7 -6.20 3.99 -0.39
CA GLY A 7 -5.51 3.51 0.83
C GLY A 7 -4.56 2.33 0.63
N LEU A 8 -4.22 1.96 -0.61
CA LEU A 8 -3.31 0.85 -0.92
C LEU A 8 -1.81 1.24 -0.85
N LEU A 9 -1.50 2.54 -0.99
CA LEU A 9 -0.15 3.08 -0.86
C LEU A 9 -0.10 4.23 0.14
N SER A 10 0.90 4.21 1.02
CA SER A 10 1.21 5.29 1.96
C SER A 10 2.48 6.05 1.56
N ARG A 11 2.58 7.33 1.95
CA ARG A 11 3.73 8.20 1.69
C ARG A 11 4.78 8.08 2.80
N THR A 12 6.04 8.03 2.42
CA THR A 12 7.19 8.13 3.35
C THR A 12 8.24 9.11 2.82
N LYS A 13 9.19 9.47 3.68
CA LYS A 13 10.31 10.37 3.32
C LYS A 13 11.17 9.80 2.17
N ALA A 14 11.24 8.48 2.04
CA ALA A 14 12.03 7.80 1.01
C ALA A 14 11.20 7.36 -0.22
N GLY A 15 9.86 7.53 -0.20
CA GLY A 15 9.01 7.11 -1.32
C GLY A 15 7.60 6.72 -0.89
N ARG A 16 7.22 5.50 -1.25
CA ARG A 16 5.86 4.97 -1.10
C ARG A 16 5.94 3.52 -0.62
N ILE A 17 5.11 3.17 0.35
CA ILE A 17 5.06 1.83 0.94
C ILE A 17 3.67 1.25 0.76
N VAL A 18 3.64 -0.07 0.54
CA VAL A 18 2.43 -0.87 0.42
C VAL A 18 1.77 -0.99 1.80
N THR A 19 0.47 -0.68 1.87
CA THR A 19 -0.28 -0.81 3.13
C THR A 19 -0.74 -2.23 3.35
N ASP A 20 -1.16 -2.51 4.57
CA ASP A 20 -1.76 -3.78 4.93
C ASP A 20 -2.97 -4.15 4.06
N ALA A 21 -3.80 -3.15 3.75
CA ALA A 21 -4.94 -3.31 2.87
C ALA A 21 -4.53 -3.75 1.45
N ALA A 22 -3.37 -3.31 0.97
CA ALA A 22 -2.85 -3.74 -0.32
C ALA A 22 -2.33 -5.17 -0.32
N TYR A 23 -1.71 -5.64 0.77
CA TYR A 23 -1.37 -7.06 0.89
C TYR A 23 -2.62 -7.94 0.86
N THR A 24 -3.67 -7.57 1.59
CA THR A 24 -4.95 -8.29 1.58
C THR A 24 -5.61 -8.27 0.20
N HIS A 25 -5.65 -7.11 -0.46
CA HIS A 25 -6.27 -6.96 -1.78
C HIS A 25 -5.54 -7.76 -2.86
N LEU A 26 -4.21 -7.88 -2.74
CA LEU A 26 -3.38 -8.63 -3.68
C LEU A 26 -3.29 -10.12 -3.34
N GLY A 27 -3.88 -10.57 -2.22
CA GLY A 27 -3.77 -11.95 -1.74
C GLY A 27 -2.34 -12.35 -1.36
N LEU A 28 -1.48 -11.37 -1.05
CA LEU A 28 -0.08 -11.59 -0.73
C LEU A 28 0.12 -11.69 0.78
N LYS A 29 1.00 -12.61 1.20
CA LYS A 29 1.43 -12.68 2.59
C LYS A 29 2.43 -11.55 2.85
N LYS A 30 2.22 -10.79 3.92
CA LYS A 30 3.14 -9.70 4.31
C LYS A 30 4.52 -10.28 4.61
N PRO A 31 5.61 -9.62 4.15
CA PRO A 31 6.98 -9.99 4.47
C PRO A 31 7.35 -9.67 5.92
#